data_AF-A0A5P1RF84-F1
#
_entry.id   AF-A0A5P1RF84-F1
#
_cell.length_a   1.000
_cell.length_b   1.000
_cell.length_c   1.000
_cell.angle_alpha   90.00
_cell.angle_beta   90.00
_cell.angle_gamma   90.00
#
_symmetry.space_group_name_H-M   'P 1'
#
loop_
_entity.id
_entity.type
_entity.pdbx_description
1 polymer ?
#
loop_
_entity_poly.entity_id
_entity_poly.type
_entity_poly.pdbx_seq_one_letter_code
_entity_poly.pdbx_strand_id
1 'polypeptide(L)' 'MGVCALDEHDLCIACRRSGIEIAEWGVMTNEQRRDVIKKIERRYQGEIC' A
#
# COMPACT_ATOMS: atom_id res chain seq x y z
N MET A 1 -12.27 -12.91 5.54
CA MET A 1 -12.65 -11.48 5.54
C MET A 1 -11.49 -10.71 6.18
N GLY A 2 -10.58 -10.18 5.37
CA GLY A 2 -9.52 -9.28 5.86
C GLY A 2 -10.11 -7.88 5.94
N VAL A 3 -10.38 -7.39 7.15
CA VAL A 3 -10.84 -6.01 7.35
C VAL A 3 -9.65 -5.08 7.09
N CYS A 4 -9.57 -4.53 5.89
CA CYS A 4 -8.67 -3.43 5.56
C CYS A 4 -9.38 -2.12 5.90
N ALA A 5 -8.86 -1.40 6.90
CA ALA A 5 -9.31 -0.05 7.23
C ALA A 5 -8.23 0.95 6.80
N LEU A 6 -8.63 2.01 6.11
CA LEU A 6 -7.75 3.12 5.73
C LEU A 6 -7.61 4.09 6.93
N ASP A 7 -6.41 4.59 7.16
CA ASP A 7 -6.14 5.68 8.10
C ASP A 7 -6.40 7.06 7.46
N GLU A 8 -6.16 8.13 8.22
CA GLU A 8 -6.32 9.52 7.77
C GLU A 8 -5.38 9.92 6.62
N HIS A 9 -4.36 9.10 6.31
CA HIS A 9 -3.41 9.29 5.22
C HIS A 9 -3.74 8.41 4.02
N ASP A 10 -4.97 7.89 3.94
CA ASP A 10 -5.42 6.97 2.90
C ASP A 10 -4.64 5.65 2.87
N LEU A 11 -3.89 5.30 3.92
CA LEU A 11 -3.11 4.06 4.00
C LEU A 11 -3.83 3.01 4.84
N CYS A 12 -3.88 1.78 4.33
CA CYS A 12 -4.42 0.65 5.08
C CYS A 12 -3.58 0.38 6.33
N ILE A 13 -4.20 0.38 7.51
CA ILE A 13 -3.50 0.15 8.78
C ILE A 13 -2.87 -1.25 8.86
N ALA A 14 -3.40 -2.23 8.12
CA ALA A 14 -2.89 -3.61 8.11
C ALA A 14 -1.82 -3.84 7.04
N CYS A 15 -1.98 -3.25 5.85
CA CYS A 15 -1.14 -3.55 4.70
C CYS A 15 -0.25 -2.39 4.25
N ARG A 16 -0.42 -1.20 4.85
CA ARG A 16 0.24 0.07 4.49
C ARG A 16 0.14 0.42 2.99
N ARG A 17 -0.89 -0.10 2.32
CA ARG A 17 -1.27 0.21 0.93
C ARG A 17 -2.27 1.34 0.91
N SER A 18 -2.15 2.25 -0.04
CA SER A 18 -3.14 3.31 -0.24
C SER A 18 -4.46 2.75 -0.80
N GLY A 19 -5.57 3.45 -0.56
CA GLY A 19 -6.86 3.11 -1.17
C GLY A 19 -6.79 2.99 -2.70
N ILE A 20 -6.01 3.86 -3.35
CA ILE A 20 -5.75 3.83 -4.80
C ILE A 20 -5.00 2.55 -5.19
N GLU A 21 -3.92 2.21 -4.47
CA GLU A 21 -3.15 0.98 -4.73
C GLU A 21 -3.99 -0.29 -4.57
N ILE A 22 -5.01 -0.26 -3.69
CA ILE A 22 -5.95 -1.38 -3.50
C ILE A 22 -6.94 -1.46 -4.67
N ALA A 23 -7.52 -0.32 -5.08
CA ALA A 23 -8.47 -0.24 -6.18
C ALA A 23 -7.82 -0.60 -7.53
N GLU A 24 -6.61 -0.12 -7.77
CA GLU A 24 -5.88 -0.33 -9.02
C GLU A 24 -5.11 -1.65 -9.07
N TRP A 25 -5.01 -2.40 -7.97
CA TRP A 25 -4.20 -3.64 -7.90
C TRP A 25 -4.52 -4.65 -9.02
N GLY A 26 -5.79 -4.76 -9.38
CA GLY A 26 -6.28 -5.65 -10.44
C GLY A 26 -5.82 -5.25 -11.84
N VAL A 27 -5.67 -3.95 -12.10
CA VAL A 27 -5.28 -3.39 -13.40
C VAL A 27 -3.79 -3.04 -13.50
N MET A 28 -3.07 -3.03 -12.37
CA MET A 28 -1.64 -2.78 -12.34
C MET A 28 -0.84 -3.85 -13.08
N THR A 29 0.19 -3.41 -13.81
CA THR A 29 1.21 -4.29 -14.40
C THR A 29 2.14 -4.84 -13.33
N ASN A 30 2.89 -5.90 -13.66
CA ASN A 30 3.84 -6.50 -12.73
C ASN A 30 4.94 -5.52 -12.28
N GLU A 31 5.29 -4.53 -13.10
CA GLU A 31 6.23 -3.46 -12.72
C GLU A 31 5.61 -2.54 -11.67
N GLN A 32 4.39 -2.05 -11.91
CA GLN A 32 3.66 -1.21 -10.96
C GLN A 32 3.46 -1.92 -9.61
N ARG A 33 3.12 -3.22 -9.61
CA ARG A 33 3.01 -4.02 -8.39
C ARG A 33 4.32 -4.09 -7.61
N ARG A 34 5.46 -4.24 -8.31
CA ARG A 34 6.79 -4.26 -7.69
C ARG A 34 7.14 -2.91 -7.05
N ASP A 35 6.79 -1.80 -7.70
CA ASP A 35 7.01 -0.47 -7.12
C ASP A 35 6.13 -0.21 -5.90
N VAL A 36 4.88 -0.68 -5.91
CA VAL A 36 4.00 -0.63 -4.73
C VAL A 36 4.59 -1.43 -3.57
N ILE A 37 5.13 -2.63 -3.82
CA ILE A 37 5.81 -3.43 -2.78
C ILE A 37 7.01 -2.69 -2.21
N LYS A 38 7.87 -2.09 -3.05
CA LYS A 38 9.02 -1.28 -2.59
C LYS A 38 8.58 -0.08 -1.74
N LYS A 39 7.48 0.60 -2.13
CA LYS A 39 6.91 1.70 -1.34
C LYS A 39 6.42 1.21 0.02
N ILE A 40 5.76 0.05 0.06
CA ILE A 40 5.31 -0.58 1.31
C ILE A 40 6.52 -0.90 2.19
N GLU A 41 7.56 -1.55 1.65
CA GLU A 41 8.80 -1.85 2.38
C GLU A 41 9.42 -0.58 2.95
N ARG A 42 9.51 0.50 2.17
CA ARG A 42 10.01 1.81 2.61
C ARG A 42 9.17 2.41 3.75
N ARG A 43 7.83 2.29 3.66
CA ARG A 43 6.89 2.70 4.72
C ARG A 43 7.04 1.87 6.00
N TYR A 44 7.38 0.58 5.89
CA TYR A 44 7.62 -0.31 7.03
C TYR A 44 9.01 -0.14 7.66
N GLN A 45 10.02 0.15 6.84
CA GLN A 45 11.40 0.42 7.29
C GLN A 45 11.52 1.74 8.07
N GLY A 46 10.45 2.53 8.18
CA GLY A 46 10.45 3.70 9.03
C GLY A 46 11.34 4.81 8.48
N GLU A 47 11.10 5.25 7.24
CA GLU A 47 11.38 6.65 6.90
C GLU A 47 10.40 7.58 7.63
N ILE A 48 10.51 7.54 8.94
CA ILE A 48 10.13 8.57 9.89
C ILE A 48 11.47 8.88 10.55
N CYS A 49 12.15 9.87 9.98
CA CYS A 49 13.24 10.58 10.64
C CYS A 49 12.59 11.68 11.49
#